data_AF-A0A924Z4W5-F1
#
_entry.id   AF-A0A924Z4W5-F1
#
_cell.length_a   1.000
_cell.length_b   1.000
_cell.length_c   1.000
_cell.angle_alpha   90.00
_cell.angle_beta   90.00
_cell.angle_gamma   90.00
#
_symmetry.space_group_name_H-M   'P 1'
#
loop_
_entity.id
_entity.type
_entity.pdbx_description
1 polymer ?
#
loop_
_entity_poly.entity_id
_entity_poly.type
_entity_poly.pdbx_seq_one_letter_code
_entity_poly.pdbx_strand_id
1 'polypeptide(L)'
;MSPFSDDDQDLVEFLRQHRSSPPPAVGLENAVMRAIATPKVQSSPRRWNRWIAAPAIAASLITAVLSYRALVPPQPSAGDVATLEAFIETNWNNTVSNRSDTELISINDE
;
A
#
# COMPACT_ATOMS: atom_id res chain seq x y z
N MET A 1 -15.40 -26.03 8.73
CA MET A 1 -16.22 -25.31 9.72
C MET A 1 -15.69 -23.89 9.75
N SER A 2 -16.50 -22.90 9.38
CA SER A 2 -16.02 -21.52 9.22
C SER A 2 -15.72 -20.92 10.60
N PRO A 3 -14.57 -20.23 10.80
CA PRO A 3 -14.17 -19.66 12.07
C PRO A 3 -14.75 -18.25 12.16
N PHE A 4 -16.02 -18.14 12.52
CA PHE A 4 -16.56 -16.87 12.97
C PHE A 4 -16.58 -16.97 14.50
N SER A 5 -15.73 -16.19 15.16
CA SER A 5 -15.68 -16.13 16.64
C SER A 5 -17.02 -15.62 17.15
N ASP A 6 -17.39 -15.92 18.41
CA ASP A 6 -18.66 -15.42 19.00
C ASP A 6 -18.80 -13.88 18.90
N ASP A 7 -17.69 -13.15 18.83
CA ASP A 7 -17.62 -11.70 18.58
C ASP A 7 -18.31 -11.27 17.25
N ASP A 8 -18.38 -12.16 16.26
CA ASP A 8 -19.05 -11.89 14.98
C ASP A 8 -20.58 -11.96 15.10
N GLN A 9 -21.13 -12.65 16.11
CA GLN A 9 -22.58 -12.77 16.29
C GLN A 9 -23.21 -11.43 16.68
N ASP A 10 -22.59 -10.71 17.61
CA ASP A 10 -23.02 -9.38 18.04
C ASP A 10 -22.95 -8.38 16.87
N LEU A 11 -21.89 -8.48 16.06
CA LEU A 11 -21.74 -7.65 14.86
C LEU A 11 -22.83 -7.95 13.82
N VAL A 12 -23.16 -9.23 13.61
CA VAL A 12 -24.22 -9.65 12.68
C VAL A 12 -25.58 -9.17 13.16
N GLU A 13 -25.88 -9.27 14.46
CA GLU A 13 -27.13 -8.76 15.04
C GLU A 13 -27.22 -7.24 14.94
N PHE A 14 -26.14 -6.53 15.28
CA PHE A 14 -26.06 -5.07 15.12
C PHE A 14 -26.31 -4.66 13.67
N LEU A 15 -25.66 -5.30 12.71
CA LEU A 15 -25.86 -5.03 11.28
C LEU A 15 -27.28 -5.40 10.83
N ARG A 16 -27.89 -6.42 11.41
CA ARG A 16 -29.27 -6.81 11.09
C ARG A 16 -30.27 -5.77 11.63
N GLN A 17 -30.03 -5.26 12.83
CA GLN A 17 -30.86 -4.29 13.52
C GLN A 17 -30.74 -2.89 12.89
N HIS A 18 -29.57 -2.52 12.37
CA HIS A 18 -29.29 -1.23 11.75
C HIS A 18 -29.27 -1.25 10.22
N ARG A 19 -29.82 -2.30 9.58
CA ARG A 19 -30.01 -2.31 8.12
C ARG A 19 -31.16 -1.38 7.74
N SER A 20 -30.82 -0.28 7.07
CA SER A 20 -31.80 0.52 6.33
C SER A 20 -32.52 -0.37 5.31
N SER A 21 -33.85 -0.31 5.29
CA SER A 21 -34.64 -1.04 4.29
C SER A 21 -34.15 -0.66 2.90
N PRO A 22 -33.76 -1.63 2.04
CA PRO A 22 -33.39 -1.29 0.68
C PRO A 22 -34.59 -0.63 -0.01
N PRO A 23 -34.35 0.37 -0.88
CA PRO A 23 -35.43 1.00 -1.62
C PRO A 23 -36.16 -0.08 -2.44
N PRO A 24 -37.49 0.05 -2.63
CA PRO A 24 -38.26 -0.93 -3.38
C PRO A 24 -37.67 -1.05 -4.78
N ALA A 25 -37.10 -2.22 -5.08
CA ALA A 25 -36.45 -2.51 -6.35
C ALA A 25 -37.52 -2.84 -7.41
N VAL A 26 -38.41 -1.89 -7.68
CA VAL A 26 -39.50 -2.03 -8.65
C VAL A 26 -38.91 -2.27 -10.03
N GLY A 27 -39.17 -3.45 -10.59
CA GLY A 27 -38.69 -3.81 -11.93
C GLY A 27 -37.25 -4.32 -11.99
N LEU A 28 -36.60 -4.65 -10.86
CA LEU A 28 -35.27 -5.27 -10.85
C LEU A 28 -35.26 -6.58 -11.66
N GLU A 29 -36.27 -7.43 -11.48
CA GLU A 29 -36.42 -8.67 -12.25
C GLU A 29 -36.51 -8.39 -13.75
N ASN A 30 -37.33 -7.43 -14.15
CA ASN A 30 -37.45 -7.02 -15.55
C ASN A 30 -36.14 -6.44 -16.09
N ALA A 31 -35.39 -5.69 -15.28
CA ALA A 31 -34.08 -5.15 -15.65
C ALA A 31 -33.03 -6.27 -15.79
N VAL A 32 -33.04 -7.26 -14.91
CA VAL A 32 -32.15 -8.44 -14.96
C VAL A 32 -32.49 -9.30 -16.18
N MET A 33 -33.76 -9.60 -16.40
CA MET A 33 -34.22 -10.36 -17.57
C MET A 33 -33.87 -9.65 -18.87
N ARG A 34 -34.00 -8.32 -18.92
CA ARG A 34 -33.57 -7.52 -20.07
C ARG A 34 -32.05 -7.55 -20.27
N ALA A 35 -31.26 -7.48 -19.21
CA ALA A 35 -29.80 -7.53 -19.28
C ALA A 35 -29.27 -8.90 -19.75
N ILE A 36 -29.97 -9.99 -19.39
CA ILE A 36 -29.67 -11.35 -19.87
C ILE A 36 -30.13 -11.53 -21.32
N ALA A 37 -31.30 -10.99 -21.68
CA ALA A 37 -31.88 -11.10 -23.01
C ALA A 37 -31.17 -10.21 -24.05
N THR A 38 -30.49 -9.14 -23.64
CA THR A 38 -29.64 -8.35 -24.54
C THR A 38 -28.32 -9.09 -24.76
N PRO A 39 -28.06 -9.70 -25.93
CA PRO A 39 -26.72 -10.15 -26.24
C PRO A 39 -25.80 -8.93 -26.19
N LYS A 40 -24.77 -8.96 -25.34
CA LYS A 40 -23.69 -7.96 -25.39
C LYS A 40 -23.11 -8.04 -26.80
N VAL A 41 -23.48 -7.10 -27.66
CA VAL A 41 -22.75 -6.84 -28.89
C VAL A 41 -21.36 -6.47 -28.41
N GLN A 42 -20.45 -7.44 -28.44
CA GLN A 42 -19.05 -7.23 -28.11
C GLN A 42 -18.61 -6.08 -28.99
N SER A 43 -18.41 -4.91 -28.37
CA SER A 43 -17.79 -3.78 -29.03
C SER A 43 -16.50 -4.34 -29.62
N SER A 44 -16.44 -4.38 -30.96
CA SER A 44 -15.25 -4.73 -31.73
C SER A 44 -14.02 -4.23 -30.98
N PRO A 45 -13.04 -5.10 -30.67
CA PRO A 45 -11.86 -4.66 -29.96
C PRO A 45 -11.22 -3.60 -30.84
N ARG A 46 -11.27 -2.35 -30.35
CA ARG A 46 -10.61 -1.17 -30.91
C ARG A 46 -9.21 -1.64 -31.29
N ARG A 47 -8.94 -1.76 -32.60
CA ARG A 47 -7.71 -2.38 -33.11
C ARG A 47 -6.53 -1.62 -32.54
N TRP A 48 -6.00 -2.11 -31.42
CA TRP A 48 -4.82 -1.54 -30.80
C TRP A 48 -3.71 -1.72 -31.83
N ASN A 49 -3.27 -0.61 -32.40
CA ASN A 49 -2.30 -0.61 -33.47
C ASN A 49 -0.98 -1.10 -32.87
N ARG A 50 -0.75 -2.43 -32.90
CA ARG A 50 0.43 -3.11 -32.31
C ARG A 50 1.75 -2.53 -32.83
N TRP A 51 1.70 -1.85 -33.96
CA TRP A 51 2.79 -1.10 -34.59
C TRP A 51 3.32 0.06 -33.72
N ILE A 52 2.52 0.61 -32.80
CA ILE A 52 2.92 1.67 -31.87
C ILE A 52 3.34 1.08 -30.51
N ALA A 53 2.98 -0.17 -30.21
CA ALA A 53 3.30 -0.79 -28.92
C ALA A 53 4.82 -0.95 -28.74
N ALA A 54 5.55 -1.38 -29.77
CA ALA A 54 6.99 -1.56 -29.70
C ALA A 54 7.77 -0.25 -29.40
N PRO A 55 7.57 0.87 -30.13
CA PRO A 55 8.27 2.12 -29.80
C PRO A 55 7.85 2.70 -28.44
N ALA A 56 6.58 2.55 -28.04
CA ALA A 56 6.13 3.00 -26.73
C ALA A 56 6.79 2.24 -25.57
N ILE A 57 6.98 0.92 -25.71
CA ILE A 57 7.69 0.10 -24.72
C ILE A 57 9.18 0.48 -24.65
N ALA A 58 9.84 0.67 -25.80
CA ALA A 58 11.24 1.06 -25.83
C ALA A 58 11.46 2.44 -25.18
N ALA A 59 10.61 3.42 -25.52
CA ALA A 59 10.66 4.75 -24.92
C ALA A 59 10.44 4.70 -23.40
N SER A 60 9.48 3.90 -22.92
CA SER A 60 9.22 3.80 -21.48
C SER A 60 10.39 3.17 -20.72
N LEU A 61 11.06 2.16 -21.29
CA LEU A 61 12.25 1.57 -20.70
C LEU A 61 13.42 2.56 -20.64
N ILE A 62 13.64 3.34 -21.70
CA ILE A 62 14.70 4.36 -21.71
C ILE A 62 14.41 5.43 -20.65
N THR A 63 13.17 5.92 -20.57
CA THR A 63 12.77 6.89 -19.55
C THR A 63 12.93 6.33 -18.14
N ALA A 64 12.56 5.07 -17.91
CA ALA A 64 12.72 4.41 -16.60
C ALA A 64 14.19 4.22 -16.21
N VAL A 65 15.08 3.89 -17.15
CA VAL A 65 16.52 3.73 -16.86
C VAL A 65 17.16 5.08 -16.56
N LEU A 66 16.84 6.11 -17.33
CA LEU A 66 17.38 7.45 -17.11
C LEU A 66 16.87 8.05 -15.80
N SER A 67 15.59 7.86 -15.45
CA SER A 67 15.05 8.33 -14.17
C SER A 67 15.67 7.58 -13.00
N TYR A 68 15.84 6.25 -13.10
CA TYR A 68 16.54 5.46 -12.09
C TYR A 68 17.97 5.96 -11.90
N ARG A 69 18.72 6.18 -12.99
CA ARG A 69 20.09 6.71 -12.93
C ARG A 69 20.17 8.12 -12.35
N ALA A 70 19.16 8.97 -12.57
CA ALA A 70 19.12 10.32 -12.04
C ALA A 70 18.72 10.36 -10.55
N LEU A 71 17.91 9.41 -10.09
CA LEU A 71 17.41 9.36 -8.72
C LEU A 71 18.29 8.51 -7.79
N VAL A 72 19.08 7.57 -8.33
CA VAL A 72 20.02 6.79 -7.53
C VAL A 72 21.19 7.69 -7.11
N PRO A 73 21.40 7.89 -5.80
CA PRO A 73 22.53 8.65 -5.32
C PRO A 73 23.86 8.02 -5.79
N PRO A 74 24.85 8.84 -6.17
CA PRO A 74 26.18 8.32 -6.50
C PRO A 74 26.71 7.48 -5.34
N GLN A 75 27.39 6.38 -5.65
CA GLN A 75 28.01 5.54 -4.64
C GLN A 75 29.04 6.38 -3.85
N PRO A 76 28.99 6.36 -2.52
CA PRO A 76 29.94 7.11 -1.70
C PRO A 76 31.35 6.59 -1.97
N SER A 77 32.32 7.52 -1.99
CA SER A 77 33.72 7.12 -2.14
C SER A 77 34.22 6.40 -0.89
N ALA A 78 35.31 5.64 -1.00
CA ALA A 78 35.88 4.93 0.16
C ALA A 78 36.23 5.87 1.33
N GLY A 79 36.60 7.13 1.03
CA GLY A 79 36.85 8.15 2.06
C GLY A 79 35.57 8.64 2.74
N ASP A 80 34.47 8.78 2.00
CA ASP A 80 33.17 9.17 2.57
C ASP A 80 32.63 8.09 3.51
N VAL A 81 32.81 6.81 3.13
CA VAL A 81 32.45 5.65 3.97
C VAL A 81 33.27 5.62 5.25
N ALA A 82 34.59 5.78 5.18
CA ALA A 82 35.46 5.80 6.35
C ALA A 82 35.13 6.95 7.31
N THR A 83 34.75 8.12 6.76
CA THR A 83 34.30 9.26 7.56
C THR A 83 32.98 8.96 8.28
N LEU A 84 32.06 8.26 7.60
CA LEU A 84 30.77 7.88 8.17
C LEU A 84 30.92 6.83 9.28
N GLU A 85 31.79 5.84 9.07
CA GLU A 85 32.11 4.81 10.08
C GLU A 85 32.69 5.45 11.33
N ALA A 86 33.69 6.31 11.19
CA ALA A 86 34.28 7.04 12.32
C ALA A 86 33.25 7.90 13.06
N PHE A 87 32.33 8.55 12.34
CA PHE A 87 31.25 9.32 12.95
C PHE A 87 30.29 8.45 13.77
N ILE A 88 29.88 7.29 13.23
CA ILE A 88 28.98 6.36 13.93
C ILE A 88 29.66 5.82 15.19
N GLU A 89 30.92 5.36 15.09
CA GLU A 89 31.69 4.87 16.25
C GLU A 89 31.80 5.93 17.36
N THR A 90 32.08 7.17 16.98
CA THR A 90 32.24 8.28 17.94
C THR A 90 30.93 8.65 18.62
N ASN A 91 29.81 8.62 17.90
CA ASN A 91 28.50 9.01 18.45
C ASN A 91 27.74 7.87 19.13
N TRP A 92 28.13 6.62 18.90
CA TRP A 92 27.49 5.45 19.50
C TRP A 92 27.52 5.52 21.03
N ASN A 93 28.67 5.89 21.60
CA ASN A 93 28.86 5.98 23.04
C ASN A 93 27.98 7.08 23.71
N ASN A 94 27.67 8.14 22.97
CA ASN A 94 26.88 9.27 23.47
C ASN A 94 25.37 8.96 23.45
N THR A 95 24.91 8.16 22.49
CA THR A 95 23.46 7.90 22.30
C THR A 95 22.93 6.82 23.26
N VAL A 96 23.75 5.84 23.64
CA VAL A 96 23.33 4.73 24.53
C VAL A 96 23.43 5.10 26.01
N SER A 97 24.34 6.00 26.39
CA SER A 97 24.59 6.32 27.81
C SER A 97 23.53 7.22 28.45
N ASN A 98 22.76 7.99 27.67
CA ASN A 98 21.83 8.99 28.21
C ASN A 98 20.44 8.45 28.60
N ARG A 99 20.22 7.12 28.63
CA ARG A 99 18.93 6.51 29.00
C ARG A 99 18.93 5.85 30.39
N SER A 100 20.08 5.64 30.99
CA SER A 100 20.21 4.82 32.21
C SER A 100 20.33 5.65 33.50
N ASP A 101 20.62 6.95 33.40
CA ASP A 101 20.99 7.76 34.57
C ASP A 101 19.81 8.52 35.20
N THR A 102 18.64 8.54 34.55
CA THR A 102 17.47 9.31 35.03
C THR A 102 16.53 8.51 35.94
N GLU A 103 16.70 7.19 36.09
CA GLU A 103 15.79 6.35 36.88
C GLU A 103 16.30 6.03 38.30
N LEU A 104 17.55 6.38 38.63
CA LEU A 104 18.16 6.04 39.92
C LEU A 104 18.20 7.18 40.96
N ILE A 105 17.67 8.37 40.65
CA ILE A 105 17.73 9.53 41.58
C ILE A 105 16.39 9.77 42.32
N SER A 106 15.31 9.03 42.03
CA SER A 106 13.98 9.29 42.62
C SER A 106 13.52 8.34 43.74
N ILE A 107 14.36 7.46 44.27
CA ILE A 107 13.96 6.53 45.34
C ILE A 107 15.05 6.50 46.41
N ASN A 108 15.24 7.60 47.14
CA ASN A 108 15.80 7.55 48.50
C ASN A 108 15.52 8.84 49.27
N ASP A 109 14.25 9.06 49.62
CA ASP A 109 13.86 9.96 50.71
C ASP A 109 13.03 9.13 51.70
N GLU A 110 13.68 8.69 52.78
CA GLU A 110 13.09 8.46 54.11
C GLU A 110 14.14 8.75 55.19
#